data_AF-X1MRV5-F1
#
_entry.id   AF-X1MRV5-F1
#
_cell.length_a   1.000
_cell.length_b   1.000
_cell.length_c   1.000
_cell.angle_alpha   90.00
_cell.angle_beta   90.00
_cell.angle_gamma   90.00
#
_symmetry.space_group_name_H-M   'P 1'
#
loop_
_entity.id
_entity.type
_entity.pdbx_description
1 polymer ?
#
loop_
_entity_poly.entity_id
_entity_poly.type
_entity_poly.pdbx_seq_one_letter_code
_entity_poly.pdbx_strand_id
1 'polypeptide(L)'
;MRKLLFFLALTIIISKVSYGQSVHDLGTDLAHFQIPDIPGYYTLKCDFHMHTVFSDGVVWPHIRVDEAIAEGLDVISITDHVEYHRKEVEDNHMVPYEIAKKHAEGKDLILILGGEISASRDHFNALFLKTQTHLTS
;
A
#
# COMPACT_ATOMS: atom_id res chain seq x y z
N MET A 1 -12.12 54.96 2.82
CA MET A 1 -11.48 54.13 3.87
C MET A 1 -12.33 52.94 4.31
N ARG A 2 -13.63 53.11 4.64
CA ARG A 2 -14.51 51.99 5.06
C ARG A 2 -14.63 50.83 4.07
N LYS A 3 -14.66 51.10 2.76
CA LYS A 3 -14.70 50.06 1.71
C LYS A 3 -13.39 49.27 1.62
N LEU A 4 -12.23 49.93 1.81
CA LEU A 4 -10.91 49.28 1.76
C LEU A 4 -10.70 48.34 2.95
N LEU A 5 -11.15 48.74 4.14
CA LEU A 5 -11.13 47.90 5.35
C LEU A 5 -12.04 46.67 5.19
N PHE A 6 -13.17 46.80 4.50
CA PHE A 6 -14.07 45.69 4.23
C PHE A 6 -13.45 44.68 3.27
N PHE A 7 -12.80 45.14 2.20
CA PHE A 7 -12.07 44.26 1.28
C PHE A 7 -10.93 43.54 1.99
N LEU A 8 -10.14 44.23 2.80
CA LEU A 8 -9.02 43.64 3.54
C LEU A 8 -9.48 42.59 4.56
N ALA A 9 -10.58 42.83 5.27
CA ALA A 9 -11.18 41.85 6.17
C ALA A 9 -11.70 40.63 5.40
N LEU A 10 -12.29 40.84 4.22
CA LEU A 10 -12.79 39.75 3.37
C LEU A 10 -11.63 38.87 2.85
N THR A 11 -10.50 39.44 2.44
CA THR A 11 -9.32 38.67 2.01
C THR A 11 -8.73 37.83 3.13
N ILE A 12 -8.72 38.35 4.37
CA ILE A 12 -8.23 37.62 5.55
C ILE A 12 -9.17 36.46 5.92
N ILE A 13 -10.48 36.64 5.76
CA ILE A 13 -11.46 35.57 6.00
C ILE A 13 -11.32 34.47 4.93
N ILE A 14 -11.18 34.84 3.65
CA ILE A 14 -11.00 33.88 2.56
C ILE A 14 -9.70 33.10 2.71
N SER A 15 -8.58 33.75 3.08
CA SER A 15 -7.31 33.04 3.28
C SER A 15 -7.34 32.08 4.46
N LYS A 16 -8.09 32.38 5.53
CA LYS A 16 -8.32 31.45 6.64
C LYS A 16 -9.22 30.28 6.26
N VAL A 17 -10.23 30.49 5.40
CA VAL A 17 -11.09 29.41 4.89
C VAL A 17 -10.29 28.46 3.97
N SER A 18 -9.41 28.98 3.11
CA SER A 18 -8.51 28.14 2.30
C SER A 18 -7.47 27.38 3.11
N TYR A 19 -6.98 27.93 4.24
CA TYR A 19 -6.05 27.23 5.12
C TYR A 19 -6.73 26.13 5.98
N GLY A 20 -8.05 26.24 6.18
CA GLY A 20 -8.84 25.31 7.01
C GLY A 20 -9.42 24.10 6.26
N GLN A 21 -9.19 23.99 4.95
CA GLN A 21 -9.53 22.80 4.18
C GLN A 21 -8.28 21.97 3.93
N SER A 22 -7.70 21.41 4.99
CA SER A 22 -7.03 20.12 4.83
C SER A 22 -8.12 19.13 4.42
N VAL A 23 -8.18 18.79 3.14
CA VAL A 23 -8.97 17.66 2.66
C VAL A 23 -8.29 16.41 3.20
N HIS A 24 -8.56 16.08 4.45
CA HIS A 24 -8.04 14.89 5.10
C HIS A 24 -9.14 13.88 5.42
N ASP A 25 -10.40 14.16 5.03
CA ASP A 25 -11.53 13.35 5.51
C ASP A 25 -12.81 13.39 4.64
N LEU A 26 -12.71 13.74 3.34
CA LEU A 26 -13.87 13.78 2.43
C LEU A 26 -13.76 12.77 1.27
N GLY A 27 -12.80 11.85 1.33
CA GLY A 27 -12.52 10.90 0.24
C GLY A 27 -12.17 9.46 0.66
N THR A 28 -12.15 9.14 1.95
CA THR A 28 -11.69 7.83 2.48
C THR A 28 -12.83 6.91 2.95
N ASP A 29 -13.97 7.44 3.39
CA ASP A 29 -15.03 6.57 3.94
C ASP A 29 -15.75 5.66 2.93
N LEU A 30 -15.68 5.95 1.62
CA LEU A 30 -16.33 5.10 0.61
C LEU A 30 -15.52 3.86 0.22
N ALA A 31 -14.19 3.90 0.38
CA ALA A 31 -13.34 2.75 0.08
C ALA A 31 -13.14 1.84 1.31
N HIS A 32 -13.30 2.37 2.51
CA HIS A 32 -13.18 1.62 3.76
C HIS A 32 -14.51 0.92 4.09
N PHE A 33 -14.76 -0.23 3.47
CA PHE A 33 -15.89 -1.08 3.87
C PHE A 33 -15.68 -1.54 5.32
N GLN A 34 -16.71 -1.33 6.14
CA GLN A 34 -16.66 -1.61 7.58
C GLN A 34 -17.04 -3.07 7.83
N ILE A 35 -16.07 -3.89 8.26
CA ILE A 35 -16.34 -5.24 8.76
C ILE A 35 -16.29 -5.19 10.29
N PRO A 36 -17.33 -5.64 11.00
CA PRO A 36 -17.32 -5.61 12.45
C PRO A 36 -16.28 -6.57 13.02
N ASP A 37 -15.77 -6.22 14.20
CA ASP A 37 -14.94 -7.09 15.01
C ASP A 37 -15.75 -8.25 15.60
N ILE A 38 -15.10 -9.40 15.74
CA ILE A 38 -15.60 -10.53 16.53
C ILE A 38 -15.23 -10.28 18.00
N PRO A 39 -16.11 -10.50 18.99
CA PRO A 39 -15.77 -10.27 20.39
C PRO A 39 -14.45 -10.93 20.81
N GLY A 40 -13.50 -10.13 21.27
CA GLY A 40 -12.16 -10.57 21.67
C GLY A 40 -11.11 -10.59 20.55
N TYR A 41 -11.45 -10.17 19.33
CA TYR A 41 -10.56 -10.13 18.16
C TYR A 41 -10.70 -8.80 17.42
N TYR A 42 -9.66 -8.44 16.67
CA TYR A 42 -9.71 -7.36 15.68
C TYR A 42 -9.79 -7.96 14.28
N THR A 43 -10.69 -7.47 13.45
CA THR A 43 -10.79 -7.86 12.05
C THR A 43 -9.79 -7.05 11.22
N LEU A 44 -8.85 -7.75 10.58
CA LEU A 44 -7.91 -7.16 9.61
C LEU A 44 -8.30 -7.57 8.20
N LYS A 45 -8.31 -6.60 7.28
CA LYS A 45 -8.49 -6.77 5.84
C LYS A 45 -7.13 -6.96 5.21
N CYS A 46 -6.97 -8.06 4.47
CA CYS A 46 -5.67 -8.48 4.00
C CYS A 46 -5.70 -8.88 2.53
N ASP A 47 -4.60 -8.62 1.83
CA ASP A 47 -4.29 -9.26 0.55
C ASP A 47 -2.90 -9.93 0.62
N PHE A 48 -2.89 -11.26 0.52
CA PHE A 48 -1.69 -12.07 0.68
C PHE A 48 -1.18 -12.66 -0.64
N HIS A 49 -1.69 -12.18 -1.78
CA HIS A 49 -1.22 -12.65 -3.09
C HIS A 49 -1.27 -11.55 -4.15
N MET A 50 -0.13 -10.91 -4.38
CA MET A 50 0.00 -9.89 -5.42
C MET A 50 1.38 -9.88 -6.06
N HIS A 51 1.41 -9.44 -7.31
CA HIS A 51 2.59 -9.40 -8.16
C HIS A 51 2.94 -7.98 -8.58
N THR A 52 4.22 -7.78 -8.86
CA THR A 52 4.81 -6.53 -9.35
C THR A 52 5.57 -6.78 -10.66
N VAL A 53 6.13 -5.73 -11.24
CA VAL A 53 7.02 -5.84 -12.42
C VAL A 53 8.26 -6.71 -12.19
N PHE A 54 8.57 -7.11 -10.95
CA PHE A 54 9.69 -7.99 -10.67
C PHE A 54 9.41 -9.46 -10.98
N SER A 55 8.14 -9.85 -11.10
CA SER A 55 7.75 -11.14 -11.67
C SER A 55 6.84 -10.91 -12.88
N ASP A 56 5.60 -11.36 -12.87
CA ASP A 56 4.67 -11.26 -14.01
C ASP A 56 3.67 -10.09 -13.88
N GLY A 57 3.62 -9.42 -12.73
CA GLY A 57 2.82 -8.22 -12.49
C GLY A 57 3.21 -7.01 -13.35
N VAL A 58 2.39 -5.96 -13.30
CA VAL A 58 2.49 -4.81 -14.24
C VAL A 58 2.69 -3.45 -13.57
N VAL A 59 2.83 -3.41 -12.25
CA VAL A 59 3.04 -2.17 -11.47
C VAL A 59 4.30 -2.25 -10.61
N TRP A 60 4.88 -1.09 -10.27
CA TRP A 60 5.97 -1.03 -9.30
C TRP A 60 5.45 -1.37 -7.88
N PRO A 61 6.29 -1.93 -6.99
CA PRO A 61 5.90 -2.37 -5.64
C PRO A 61 5.26 -1.27 -4.77
N HIS A 62 5.69 -0.01 -4.91
CA HIS A 62 5.10 1.11 -4.15
C HIS A 62 3.63 1.35 -4.52
N ILE A 63 3.22 1.02 -5.75
CA ILE A 63 1.83 1.14 -6.19
C ILE A 63 0.94 0.16 -5.43
N ARG A 64 1.42 -1.06 -5.11
CA ARG A 64 0.66 -2.02 -4.29
C ARG A 64 0.36 -1.51 -2.89
N VAL A 65 1.30 -0.76 -2.32
CA VAL A 65 1.08 -0.08 -1.03
C VAL A 65 0.05 1.04 -1.15
N ASP A 66 0.08 1.82 -2.24
CA ASP A 66 -0.90 2.89 -2.46
C ASP A 66 -2.31 2.32 -2.73
N GLU A 67 -2.42 1.23 -3.50
CA GLU A 67 -3.66 0.47 -3.71
C GLU A 67 -4.22 -0.04 -2.38
N ALA A 68 -3.39 -0.69 -1.57
CA ALA A 68 -3.80 -1.22 -0.27
C ALA A 68 -4.37 -0.12 0.64
N ILE A 69 -3.72 1.04 0.71
CA ILE A 69 -4.20 2.16 1.52
C ILE A 69 -5.48 2.76 0.94
N ALA A 70 -5.54 2.93 -0.38
CA ALA A 70 -6.71 3.47 -1.05
C ALA A 70 -7.94 2.57 -0.86
N GLU A 71 -7.76 1.25 -0.79
CA GLU A 71 -8.81 0.26 -0.56
C GLU A 71 -9.05 -0.04 0.94
N GLY A 72 -8.28 0.59 1.82
CA GLY A 72 -8.39 0.40 3.27
C GLY A 72 -8.00 -1.01 3.73
N LEU A 73 -7.01 -1.65 3.12
CA LEU A 73 -6.39 -2.88 3.62
C LEU A 73 -5.45 -2.57 4.79
N ASP A 74 -5.40 -3.48 5.75
CA ASP A 74 -4.55 -3.36 6.95
C ASP A 74 -3.21 -4.11 6.77
N VAL A 75 -3.21 -5.18 5.95
CA VAL A 75 -2.05 -6.05 5.75
C VAL A 75 -1.91 -6.46 4.28
N ILE A 76 -0.70 -6.38 3.75
CA ILE A 76 -0.39 -6.95 2.42
C ILE A 76 0.87 -7.80 2.41
N SER A 77 0.98 -8.68 1.43
CA SER A 77 2.23 -9.36 1.07
C SER A 77 2.42 -9.36 -0.44
N ILE A 78 3.54 -8.79 -0.89
CA ILE A 78 3.98 -8.92 -2.27
C ILE A 78 4.64 -10.28 -2.41
N THR A 79 4.02 -11.14 -3.22
CA THR A 79 4.39 -12.56 -3.41
C THR A 79 4.80 -12.80 -4.86
N ASP A 80 5.72 -11.97 -5.36
CA ASP A 80 6.30 -12.18 -6.69
C ASP A 80 6.80 -13.64 -6.85
N HIS A 81 6.70 -14.18 -8.07
CA HIS A 81 7.19 -15.52 -8.38
C HIS A 81 8.68 -15.64 -8.07
N VAL A 82 9.05 -16.70 -7.35
CA VAL A 82 10.46 -16.96 -7.01
C VAL A 82 11.21 -17.55 -8.22
N GLU A 83 10.55 -18.32 -9.07
CA GLU A 83 11.18 -18.98 -10.22
C GLU A 83 11.24 -18.10 -11.47
N TYR A 84 10.57 -16.94 -11.47
CA TYR A 84 10.42 -16.08 -12.63
C TYR A 84 10.67 -14.61 -12.30
N HIS A 85 11.56 -13.98 -13.06
CA HIS A 85 11.76 -12.54 -13.09
C HIS A 85 11.74 -11.99 -14.52
N ARG A 86 11.41 -10.70 -14.67
CA ARG A 86 11.55 -9.99 -15.96
C ARG A 86 12.99 -9.62 -16.21
N LYS A 87 13.46 -9.77 -17.45
CA LYS A 87 14.86 -9.47 -17.82
C LYS A 87 15.21 -7.99 -17.69
N GLU A 88 14.19 -7.13 -17.67
CA GLU A 88 14.31 -5.67 -17.60
C GLU A 88 14.50 -5.13 -16.17
N VAL A 89 14.36 -5.98 -15.15
CA VAL A 89 14.53 -5.61 -13.73
C VAL A 89 15.65 -6.42 -13.07
N GLU A 90 16.08 -6.01 -11.88
CA GLU A 90 17.10 -6.72 -11.11
C GLU A 90 16.58 -8.09 -10.64
N ASP A 91 17.37 -9.15 -10.87
CA ASP A 91 17.14 -10.51 -10.37
C ASP A 91 17.49 -10.59 -8.87
N ASN A 92 16.68 -9.92 -8.06
CA ASN A 92 16.84 -9.86 -6.62
C ASN A 92 15.47 -9.79 -5.95
N HIS A 93 15.01 -10.92 -5.43
CA HIS A 93 13.66 -11.08 -4.89
C HIS A 93 13.40 -10.24 -3.62
N MET A 94 14.43 -9.67 -3.00
CA MET A 94 14.24 -8.75 -1.86
C MET A 94 13.91 -7.31 -2.29
N VAL A 95 14.26 -6.91 -3.52
CA VAL A 95 14.06 -5.53 -4.00
C VAL A 95 12.59 -5.10 -3.97
N PRO A 96 11.60 -5.90 -4.41
CA PRO A 96 10.19 -5.53 -4.34
C PRO A 96 9.76 -5.17 -2.93
N TYR A 97 10.12 -6.03 -1.98
CA TYR A 97 9.78 -5.86 -0.57
C TYR A 97 10.45 -4.62 0.02
N GLU A 98 11.73 -4.37 -0.20
CA GLU A 98 12.41 -3.20 0.37
C GLU A 98 11.85 -1.88 -0.19
N ILE A 99 11.46 -1.85 -1.47
CA ILE A 99 10.79 -0.68 -2.07
C ILE A 99 9.44 -0.45 -1.42
N ALA A 100 8.61 -1.49 -1.32
CA ALA A 100 7.30 -1.40 -0.70
C ALA A 100 7.39 -1.03 0.79
N LYS A 101 8.33 -1.64 1.52
CA LYS A 101 8.57 -1.39 2.95
C LYS A 101 8.94 0.06 3.18
N LYS A 102 9.90 0.59 2.43
CA LYS A 102 10.28 2.01 2.51
C LYS A 102 9.11 2.93 2.19
N HIS A 103 8.28 2.57 1.20
CA HIS A 103 7.10 3.35 0.85
C HIS A 103 5.96 3.25 1.88
N ALA A 104 5.91 2.17 2.66
CA ALA A 104 4.96 1.94 3.75
C ALA A 104 5.40 2.58 5.08
N GLU A 105 6.65 3.05 5.21
CA GLU A 105 7.14 3.69 6.44
C GLU A 105 6.27 4.90 6.83
N GLY A 106 5.73 4.86 8.06
CA GLY A 106 4.87 5.91 8.59
C GLY A 106 3.42 5.85 8.14
N LYS A 107 3.01 4.83 7.36
CA LYS A 107 1.63 4.54 7.00
C LYS A 107 1.05 3.44 7.89
N ASP A 108 -0.27 3.42 8.04
CA ASP A 108 -0.99 2.39 8.79
C ASP A 108 -1.22 1.14 7.94
N LEU A 109 -0.12 0.48 7.55
CA LEU A 109 -0.14 -0.72 6.71
C LEU A 109 0.95 -1.70 7.17
N ILE A 110 0.57 -2.94 7.43
CA ILE A 110 1.50 -4.01 7.75
C ILE A 110 1.95 -4.69 6.46
N LEU A 111 3.26 -4.67 6.20
CA LEU A 111 3.85 -5.37 5.05
C LEU A 111 4.54 -6.67 5.52
N ILE A 112 4.08 -7.80 4.99
CA ILE A 112 4.66 -9.12 5.24
C ILE A 112 5.58 -9.51 4.08
N LEU A 113 6.82 -9.93 4.39
CA LEU A 113 7.70 -10.54 3.39
C LEU A 113 7.13 -11.90 2.96
N GLY A 114 6.83 -12.05 1.67
CA GLY A 114 6.30 -13.27 1.09
C GLY A 114 6.83 -13.54 -0.32
N GLY A 115 6.62 -14.73 -0.85
CA GLY A 115 7.02 -15.12 -2.20
C GLY A 115 6.17 -16.29 -2.68
N GLU A 116 5.96 -16.40 -3.99
CA GLU A 116 5.21 -17.50 -4.59
C GLU A 116 6.15 -18.53 -5.21
N ILE A 117 6.07 -19.76 -4.70
CA ILE A 117 6.77 -20.93 -5.22
C ILE A 117 5.85 -21.58 -6.27
N SER A 118 6.26 -21.51 -7.52
CA SER A 118 5.49 -21.96 -8.68
C SER A 118 6.08 -23.28 -9.19
N ALA A 119 5.76 -24.37 -8.51
CA ALA A 119 6.10 -25.71 -8.98
C ALA A 119 5.20 -26.06 -10.17
N SER A 120 5.71 -26.87 -11.11
CA SER A 120 5.12 -27.16 -12.44
C SER A 120 3.58 -27.15 -12.61
N ARG A 121 2.79 -27.57 -11.62
CA ARG A 121 1.31 -27.52 -11.65
C ARG A 121 0.65 -26.88 -10.43
N ASP A 122 1.43 -26.56 -9.40
CA ASP A 122 0.93 -26.13 -8.09
C ASP A 122 1.68 -24.88 -7.64
N HIS A 123 0.93 -23.92 -7.12
CA HIS A 123 1.44 -22.62 -6.70
C HIS A 123 1.22 -22.48 -5.19
N PHE A 124 2.27 -22.10 -4.47
CA PHE A 124 2.24 -21.95 -3.02
C PHE A 124 2.84 -20.61 -2.58
N ASN A 125 2.08 -19.83 -1.82
CA ASN A 125 2.61 -18.61 -1.20
C ASN A 125 3.26 -18.96 0.14
N ALA A 126 4.51 -18.55 0.30
CA ALA A 126 5.21 -18.59 1.58
C ALA A 126 5.19 -17.18 2.18
N LEU A 127 4.54 -17.01 3.33
CA LEU A 127 4.43 -15.75 4.06
C LEU A 127 5.35 -15.74 5.30
N PHE A 128 5.60 -14.55 5.86
CA PHE A 128 6.44 -14.34 7.04
C PHE A 128 7.87 -14.87 6.88
N LEU A 129 8.40 -14.73 5.67
CA LEU A 129 9.76 -15.12 5.36
C LEU A 129 10.77 -14.23 6.08
N LYS A 130 11.97 -14.76 6.30
CA LYS A 130 13.12 -13.95 6.77
C LYS A 130 14.02 -13.51 5.62
N THR A 131 13.98 -14.25 4.53
CA THR A 131 14.73 -14.03 3.29
C THR A 131 14.07 -14.83 2.17
N GLN A 132 14.30 -14.43 0.93
CA GLN A 132 13.85 -15.13 -0.28
C GLN A 132 14.99 -15.82 -1.04
N THR A 133 16.23 -15.74 -0.55
CA THR A 133 17.44 -16.20 -1.24
C THR A 133 17.55 -17.73 -1.40
N HIS A 134 16.72 -18.51 -0.71
CA HIS A 134 16.79 -19.99 -0.70
C HIS A 134 15.43 -20.68 -0.88
N LEU A 135 14.48 -20.02 -1.55
CA LEU A 135 13.14 -20.58 -1.77
C LEU A 135 13.04 -21.48 -3.00
N THR A 136 14.11 -21.59 -3.78
CA THR A 136 14.19 -22.52 -4.91
C THR A 136 14.89 -23.82 -4.49
N SER A 137 14.44 -24.93 -5.07
CA SER A 137 15.05 -26.26 -4.94
C SER A 137 16.45 -26.35 -5.53
#